data_AF-A0A7S0Z413-F1
#
_entry.id   AF-A0A7S0Z413-F1
#
_cell.length_a   1.000
_cell.length_b   1.000
_cell.length_c   1.000
_cell.angle_alpha   90.00
_cell.angle_beta   90.00
_cell.angle_gamma   90.00
#
_symmetry.space_group_name_H-M   'P 1'
#
loop_
_entity.id
_entity.type
_entity.pdbx_description
1 polymer ?
#
loop_
_entity_poly.entity_id
_entity_poly.type
_entity_poly.pdbx_seq_one_letter_code
_entity_poly.pdbx_strand_id
1 'polypeptide(L)'
;VAMPIDLVKSFLTRPVKIIPKSEYIRCATILARDVQSVTTEIKNLQKEQRLTGRTKKVRNELNALQLKLTALEDDELELQKVFPQGETREATWLLTMLGYYLQLFLGGVSVLLSIFWTIHIVLYVLISPPPSPFLNTFFQYLDGVWSLLGTAVFAIFCFYLVFCVIKGNTRLGLRFLFISLYPMKLGRTCMSSLLFNTGLIMLGSVSIIQFCAQVFDVYAAETSVTDIFGGNIENLKGLGYLFKYNIFIYCFFGMICL
;
A
#
# COMPACT_ATOMS: atom_id res chain seq x y z
N VAL A 1 -3.31 5.60 -7.63
CA VAL A 1 -2.25 5.59 -8.67
C VAL A 1 -0.92 4.96 -8.22
N ALA A 2 -0.55 4.98 -6.93
CA ALA A 2 0.76 4.45 -6.47
C ALA A 2 1.00 2.94 -6.75
N MET A 3 -0.04 2.09 -6.71
CA MET A 3 0.16 0.64 -6.81
C MET A 3 0.78 0.14 -8.13
N PRO A 4 0.21 0.45 -9.30
CA PRO A 4 0.76 0.01 -10.59
C PRO A 4 2.16 0.56 -10.85
N ILE A 5 2.38 1.85 -10.57
CA ILE A 5 3.66 2.53 -10.86
C ILE A 5 4.81 1.87 -10.11
N ASP A 6 4.61 1.51 -8.84
CA ASP A 6 5.71 0.93 -8.05
C ASP A 6 6.04 -0.50 -8.45
N LEU A 7 5.03 -1.27 -8.87
CA LEU A 7 5.23 -2.64 -9.35
C LEU A 7 6.04 -2.62 -10.65
N VAL A 8 5.71 -1.71 -11.57
CA VAL A 8 6.47 -1.51 -12.82
C VAL A 8 7.86 -0.95 -12.54
N LYS A 9 7.99 0.04 -11.64
CA LYS A 9 9.29 0.62 -11.26
C LYS A 9 10.20 -0.44 -10.63
N SER A 10 9.66 -1.29 -9.75
CA SER A 10 10.39 -2.41 -9.13
C SER A 10 10.98 -3.36 -10.18
N PHE A 11 10.23 -3.64 -11.25
CA PHE A 11 10.74 -4.45 -12.36
C PHE A 11 11.81 -3.74 -13.19
N LEU A 12 11.69 -2.43 -13.40
CA LEU A 12 12.68 -1.63 -14.13
C LEU A 12 13.99 -1.48 -13.36
N THR A 13 13.93 -1.32 -12.04
CA THR A 13 15.10 -1.20 -11.16
C THR A 13 15.68 -2.55 -10.73
N ARG A 14 15.30 -3.66 -11.39
CA ARG A 14 15.76 -5.00 -11.00
C ARG A 14 17.26 -5.17 -11.24
N PRO A 15 17.98 -5.89 -10.37
CA PRO A 15 19.38 -6.24 -10.62
C PRO A 15 19.46 -7.24 -11.78
N VAL A 16 20.22 -6.92 -12.84
CA VAL A 16 20.30 -7.77 -14.05
C VAL A 16 21.34 -8.89 -13.91
N LYS A 17 22.37 -8.69 -13.06
CA LYS A 17 23.48 -9.62 -12.91
C LYS A 17 23.83 -9.81 -11.44
N ILE A 18 24.30 -11.02 -11.11
CA ILE A 18 24.85 -11.32 -9.79
C ILE A 18 26.22 -10.64 -9.68
N ILE A 19 26.42 -9.89 -8.60
CA ILE A 19 27.67 -9.20 -8.31
C ILE A 19 28.77 -10.23 -7.98
N PRO A 20 30.03 -10.05 -8.44
CA PRO A 20 31.14 -10.91 -8.06
C PRO A 20 31.46 -10.81 -6.56
N LYS A 21 32.01 -11.88 -5.98
CA LYS A 21 32.31 -11.94 -4.54
C LYS A 21 33.22 -10.78 -4.06
N SER A 22 34.15 -10.32 -4.90
CA SER A 22 35.04 -9.20 -4.60
C SER A 22 34.29 -7.88 -4.41
N GLU A 23 33.35 -7.57 -5.30
CA GLU A 23 32.50 -6.38 -5.20
C GLU A 23 31.54 -6.48 -4.01
N TYR A 24 30.97 -7.65 -3.75
CA TYR A 24 30.17 -7.89 -2.55
C TYR A 24 30.96 -7.58 -1.27
N ILE A 25 32.18 -8.10 -1.14
CA ILE A 25 33.03 -7.86 0.03
C ILE A 25 33.35 -6.37 0.18
N ARG A 26 33.65 -5.68 -0.93
CA ARG A 26 33.91 -4.24 -0.92
C ARG A 26 32.69 -3.46 -0.42
N CYS A 27 31.50 -3.69 -0.98
CA CYS A 27 30.27 -3.03 -0.57
C CYS A 27 29.91 -3.34 0.89
N ALA A 28 30.03 -4.60 1.30
CA ALA A 28 29.79 -5.02 2.69
C ALA A 28 30.77 -4.35 3.67
N THR A 29 32.02 -4.14 3.26
CA THR A 29 33.02 -3.44 4.09
C THR A 29 32.70 -1.96 4.25
N ILE A 30 32.27 -1.28 3.18
CA ILE A 30 31.82 0.12 3.23
C ILE A 30 30.59 0.24 4.14
N LEU A 31 29.61 -0.63 3.95
CA LEU A 31 28.39 -0.65 4.76
C LEU A 31 28.69 -0.90 6.24
N ALA A 32 29.57 -1.86 6.56
CA ALA A 32 30.00 -2.13 7.92
C ALA A 32 30.70 -0.92 8.57
N ARG A 33 31.52 -0.19 7.80
CA ARG A 33 32.17 1.04 8.28
C ARG A 33 31.15 2.12 8.60
N ASP A 34 30.16 2.32 7.73
CA ASP A 34 29.14 3.37 7.89
C ASP A 34 28.16 3.03 9.03
N VAL A 35 27.84 1.73 9.23
CA VAL A 35 27.08 1.26 10.40
C VAL A 35 27.86 1.51 11.69
N GLN A 36 29.18 1.24 11.69
CA GLN A 36 30.03 1.52 12.85
C GLN A 36 30.07 3.01 13.19
N SER A 37 30.21 3.89 12.19
CA SER A 37 30.24 5.35 12.42
C SER A 37 28.92 5.85 13.01
N VAL A 38 27.78 5.47 12.43
CA VAL A 38 26.45 5.83 12.94
C VAL A 38 26.24 5.27 14.36
N THR A 39 26.68 4.04 14.62
CA THR A 39 26.58 3.43 15.95
C THR A 39 27.41 4.19 16.99
N THR A 40 28.61 4.66 16.62
CA THR A 40 29.42 5.50 17.51
C THR A 40 28.80 6.86 17.76
N GLU A 41 28.20 7.50 16.76
CA GLU A 41 27.46 8.77 16.90
C GLU A 41 26.26 8.61 17.85
N ILE A 42 25.48 7.53 17.71
CA ILE A 42 24.36 7.20 18.61
C ILE A 42 24.87 7.03 20.05
N LYS A 43 25.97 6.29 20.26
CA LYS A 43 26.56 6.11 21.60
C LYS A 43 27.04 7.42 22.21
N ASN A 44 27.61 8.32 21.42
CA ASN A 44 28.07 9.63 21.89
C ASN A 44 26.89 10.52 22.29
N LEU A 45 25.83 10.58 21.47
CA LEU A 45 24.61 11.30 21.83
C LEU A 45 23.89 10.70 23.05
N GLN A 46 23.92 9.38 23.22
CA GLN A 46 23.38 8.75 24.43
C GLN A 46 24.17 9.14 25.69
N LYS A 47 25.50 9.33 25.58
CA LYS A 47 26.31 9.85 26.69
C LYS A 47 25.98 11.31 26.97
N GLU A 48 25.85 12.14 25.94
CA GLU A 48 25.43 13.54 26.08
C GLU A 48 24.05 13.65 26.74
N GLN A 49 23.09 12.81 26.32
CA GLN A 49 21.76 12.74 26.92
C GLN A 49 21.80 12.38 28.42
N ARG A 50 22.76 11.55 28.86
CA ARG A 50 22.93 11.20 30.28
C ARG A 50 23.47 12.39 31.10
N LEU A 51 24.24 13.28 30.48
CA LEU A 51 24.85 14.44 31.14
C LEU A 51 23.92 15.66 31.14
N THR A 52 23.31 15.96 30.00
CA THR A 52 22.54 17.20 29.76
C THR A 52 21.02 16.99 29.92
N GLY A 53 20.57 15.74 30.03
CA GLY A 53 19.15 15.38 30.10
C GLY A 53 18.47 15.27 28.73
N ARG A 54 17.17 14.94 28.71
CA ARG A 54 16.38 14.79 27.48
C ARG A 54 15.97 16.17 26.91
N THR A 55 16.81 16.75 26.06
CA THR A 55 16.47 17.98 25.32
C THR A 55 15.79 17.67 23.98
N LYS A 56 14.95 18.59 23.48
CA LYS A 56 14.30 18.49 22.16
C LYS A 56 15.31 18.34 21.00
N LYS A 57 16.48 18.99 21.11
CA LYS A 57 17.59 18.88 20.16
C LYS A 57 18.11 17.45 20.04
N VAL A 58 18.44 16.83 21.19
CA VAL A 58 18.89 15.43 21.27
C VAL A 58 17.87 14.46 20.67
N ARG A 59 16.57 14.68 20.92
CA ARG A 59 15.51 13.85 20.33
C ARG A 59 15.48 13.93 18.80
N ASN A 60 15.64 15.13 18.24
CA ASN A 60 15.65 15.32 16.79
C ASN A 60 16.90 14.69 16.15
N GLU A 61 18.06 14.85 16.76
CA GLU A 61 19.32 14.25 16.27
C GLU A 61 19.29 12.72 16.35
N LEU A 62 18.75 12.16 17.44
CA LEU A 62 18.56 10.72 17.60
C LEU A 62 17.61 10.17 16.51
N ASN A 63 16.48 10.85 16.26
CA ASN A 63 15.56 10.45 15.19
C ASN A 63 16.23 10.49 13.81
N ALA A 64 17.07 11.49 13.54
CA ALA A 64 17.80 11.59 12.27
C ALA A 64 18.82 10.45 12.10
N LEU A 65 19.53 10.06 13.17
CA LEU A 65 20.44 8.92 13.14
C LEU A 65 19.71 7.59 13.02
N GLN A 66 18.56 7.43 13.68
CA GLN A 66 17.71 6.25 13.50
C GLN A 66 17.24 6.11 12.05
N LEU A 67 16.89 7.22 11.39
CA LEU A 67 16.52 7.22 9.98
C LEU A 67 17.70 6.83 9.08
N LYS A 68 18.92 7.34 9.36
CA LYS A 68 20.14 6.89 8.66
C LYS A 68 20.41 5.39 8.86
N LEU A 69 20.31 4.90 10.10
CA LEU A 69 20.47 3.47 10.39
C LEU A 69 19.45 2.62 9.63
N THR A 70 18.20 3.07 9.60
CA THR A 70 17.11 2.42 8.85
C THR A 70 17.39 2.38 7.34
N ALA A 71 18.06 3.39 6.79
CA ALA A 71 18.48 3.40 5.39
C ALA A 71 19.63 2.42 5.12
N LEU A 72 20.65 2.37 5.99
CA LEU A 72 21.74 1.39 5.89
C LEU A 72 21.24 -0.06 5.99
N GLU A 73 20.23 -0.29 6.83
CA GLU A 73 19.53 -1.58 6.93
C GLU A 73 18.77 -1.96 5.65
N ASP A 74 18.28 -0.99 4.87
CA ASP A 74 17.65 -1.22 3.57
C ASP A 74 18.71 -1.52 2.50
N ASP A 75 19.84 -0.81 2.53
CA ASP A 75 20.99 -1.06 1.65
C ASP A 75 21.57 -2.48 1.86
N GLU A 76 21.61 -2.94 3.12
CA GLU A 76 22.02 -4.31 3.45
C GLU A 76 21.10 -5.35 2.79
N LEU A 77 19.78 -5.15 2.88
CA LEU A 77 18.80 -6.05 2.28
C LEU A 77 18.90 -6.05 0.76
N GLU A 78 19.16 -4.90 0.14
CA GLU A 78 19.41 -4.83 -1.29
C GLU A 78 20.66 -5.61 -1.68
N LEU A 79 21.75 -5.46 -0.93
CA LEU A 79 22.99 -6.19 -1.15
C LEU A 79 22.79 -7.72 -1.00
N GLN A 80 22.01 -8.17 -0.01
CA GLN A 80 21.67 -9.59 0.18
C GLN A 80 20.81 -10.15 -0.96
N LYS A 81 19.90 -9.34 -1.54
CA LYS A 81 19.10 -9.76 -2.71
C LYS A 81 19.96 -9.98 -3.95
N VAL A 82 20.99 -9.16 -4.15
CA VAL A 82 21.88 -9.26 -5.33
C VAL A 82 22.93 -10.37 -5.16
N PHE A 83 23.26 -10.74 -3.93
CA PHE A 83 24.16 -11.85 -3.63
C PHE A 83 23.54 -12.81 -2.58
N PRO A 84 22.65 -13.72 -2.99
CA PRO A 84 22.07 -14.69 -2.07
C PRO A 84 23.15 -15.61 -1.51
N GLN A 85 23.25 -15.67 -0.18
CA GLN A 85 24.20 -16.52 0.54
C GLN A 85 23.51 -17.81 0.98
N GLY A 86 24.16 -18.96 0.76
CA GLY A 86 23.65 -20.27 1.19
C GLY A 86 23.88 -21.37 0.15
N GLU A 87 23.51 -22.60 0.53
CA GLU A 87 23.64 -23.82 -0.29
C GLU A 87 22.66 -23.83 -1.47
N THR A 88 21.56 -23.07 -1.39
CA THR A 88 20.49 -22.96 -2.40
C THR A 88 20.54 -21.65 -3.22
N ARG A 89 21.73 -21.10 -3.43
CA ARG A 89 21.95 -19.79 -4.09
C ARG A 89 21.21 -19.62 -5.42
N GLU A 90 21.25 -20.64 -6.27
CA GLU A 90 20.61 -20.60 -7.59
C GLU A 90 19.08 -20.59 -7.49
N ALA A 91 18.51 -21.41 -6.60
CA ALA A 91 17.07 -21.46 -6.38
C ALA A 91 16.54 -20.13 -5.81
N THR A 92 17.24 -19.53 -4.84
CA THR A 92 16.86 -18.22 -4.29
C THR A 92 16.89 -17.13 -5.36
N TRP A 93 17.91 -17.12 -6.22
CA TRP A 93 18.01 -16.17 -7.32
C TRP A 93 16.91 -16.36 -8.38
N LEU A 94 16.57 -17.60 -8.70
CA LEU A 94 15.45 -17.89 -9.62
C LEU A 94 14.12 -17.41 -9.03
N LEU A 95 13.89 -17.63 -7.73
CA LEU A 95 12.67 -17.16 -7.05
C LEU A 95 12.58 -15.64 -6.99
N THR A 96 13.68 -14.93 -6.73
CA THR A 96 13.67 -13.45 -6.75
C THR A 96 13.37 -12.93 -8.15
N MET A 97 13.96 -13.53 -9.20
CA MET A 97 13.67 -13.20 -10.59
C MET A 97 12.22 -13.46 -10.98
N LEU A 98 11.69 -14.64 -10.63
CA LEU A 98 10.29 -14.97 -10.85
C LEU A 98 9.37 -13.97 -10.14
N GLY A 99 9.73 -13.55 -8.93
CA GLY A 99 9.03 -12.51 -8.18
C GLY A 99 8.94 -11.19 -8.94
N TYR A 100 10.02 -10.75 -9.60
CA TYR A 100 10.00 -9.54 -10.42
C TYR A 100 9.08 -9.67 -11.65
N TYR A 101 9.08 -10.81 -12.34
CA TYR A 101 8.15 -11.04 -13.46
C TYR A 101 6.69 -11.10 -13.00
N LEU A 102 6.43 -11.72 -11.85
CA LEU A 102 5.10 -11.72 -11.24
C LEU A 102 4.64 -10.31 -10.88
N GLN A 103 5.55 -9.47 -10.35
CA GLN A 103 5.26 -8.06 -10.08
C GLN A 103 4.92 -7.28 -11.36
N LEU A 104 5.59 -7.56 -12.49
CA LEU A 104 5.26 -6.93 -13.77
C LEU A 104 3.86 -7.34 -14.24
N PHE A 105 3.53 -8.63 -14.16
CA PHE A 105 2.20 -9.13 -14.51
C PHE A 105 1.11 -8.50 -13.64
N LEU A 106 1.29 -8.51 -12.31
CA LEU A 106 0.39 -7.85 -11.37
C LEU A 106 0.30 -6.33 -11.61
N GLY A 107 1.41 -5.69 -11.99
CA GLY A 107 1.47 -4.30 -12.40
C GLY A 107 0.55 -4.03 -13.60
N GLY A 108 0.65 -4.84 -14.66
CA GLY A 108 -0.21 -4.73 -15.83
C GLY A 108 -1.69 -4.91 -15.49
N VAL A 109 -2.05 -5.95 -14.73
CA VAL A 109 -3.42 -6.18 -14.27
C VAL A 109 -3.93 -5.00 -13.43
N SER A 110 -3.11 -4.47 -12.54
CA SER A 110 -3.49 -3.33 -11.69
C SER A 110 -3.75 -2.04 -12.48
N VAL A 111 -3.02 -1.80 -13.59
CA VAL A 111 -3.30 -0.68 -14.50
C VAL A 111 -4.68 -0.83 -15.15
N LEU A 112 -4.97 -2.03 -15.68
CA LEU A 112 -6.26 -2.30 -16.30
C LEU A 112 -7.42 -2.11 -15.31
N LEU A 113 -7.30 -2.69 -14.11
CA LEU A 113 -8.30 -2.52 -13.05
C LEU A 113 -8.48 -1.05 -12.65
N SER A 114 -7.39 -0.28 -12.58
CA SER A 114 -7.48 1.16 -12.31
C SER A 114 -8.26 1.90 -13.39
N ILE A 115 -8.02 1.60 -14.67
CA ILE A 115 -8.73 2.22 -15.79
C ILE A 115 -10.22 1.89 -15.74
N PHE A 116 -10.57 0.62 -15.53
CA PHE A 116 -11.98 0.20 -15.40
C PHE A 116 -12.68 0.91 -14.23
N TRP A 117 -12.02 1.01 -13.07
CA TRP A 117 -12.55 1.75 -11.93
C TRP A 117 -12.75 3.24 -12.23
N THR A 118 -11.78 3.90 -12.86
CA THR A 118 -11.90 5.32 -13.23
C THR A 118 -13.06 5.54 -14.21
N ILE A 119 -13.17 4.72 -15.25
CA ILE A 119 -14.29 4.79 -16.21
C ILE A 119 -15.62 4.58 -15.49
N HIS A 120 -15.71 3.60 -14.59
CA HIS A 120 -16.94 3.32 -13.85
C HIS A 120 -17.37 4.50 -12.98
N ILE A 121 -16.44 5.10 -12.24
CA ILE A 121 -16.72 6.27 -11.39
C ILE A 121 -17.19 7.46 -12.25
N VAL A 122 -16.54 7.72 -13.39
CA VAL A 122 -16.92 8.82 -14.28
C VAL A 122 -18.31 8.59 -14.90
N LEU A 123 -18.59 7.39 -15.40
CA LEU A 123 -19.83 7.09 -16.11
C LEU A 123 -21.03 6.88 -15.17
N TYR A 124 -20.82 6.31 -13.98
CA TYR A 124 -21.92 5.90 -13.11
C TYR A 124 -22.15 6.86 -11.95
N VAL A 125 -21.10 7.48 -11.44
CA VAL A 125 -21.18 8.26 -10.19
C VAL A 125 -21.16 9.76 -10.43
N LEU A 126 -20.42 10.23 -11.45
CA LEU A 126 -20.23 11.68 -11.68
C LEU A 126 -21.36 12.34 -12.50
N ILE A 127 -22.03 11.57 -13.37
CA ILE A 127 -23.05 12.09 -14.30
C ILE A 127 -24.44 11.64 -13.80
N SER A 128 -25.29 12.60 -13.44
CA SER A 128 -26.69 12.35 -13.08
C SER A 128 -27.60 12.95 -14.16
N PRO A 129 -28.43 12.16 -14.87
CA PRO A 129 -28.63 10.71 -14.79
C PRO A 129 -27.48 9.88 -15.40
N PRO A 130 -27.20 8.65 -14.89
CA PRO A 130 -26.06 7.86 -15.34
C PRO A 130 -26.24 7.38 -16.78
N PRO A 131 -25.32 7.72 -17.72
CA PRO A 131 -25.41 7.31 -19.12
C PRO A 131 -25.35 5.79 -19.34
N SER A 132 -24.62 5.05 -18.50
CA SER A 132 -24.57 3.59 -18.56
C SER A 132 -24.07 2.95 -17.25
N PRO A 133 -24.75 1.92 -16.72
CA PRO A 133 -24.26 1.12 -15.59
C PRO A 133 -23.18 0.11 -16.03
N PHE A 134 -22.07 0.63 -16.57
CA PHE A 134 -21.03 -0.14 -17.29
C PHE A 134 -20.56 -1.42 -16.58
N LEU A 135 -19.87 -1.32 -15.44
CA LEU A 135 -19.39 -2.52 -14.73
C LEU A 135 -20.53 -3.37 -14.17
N ASN A 136 -21.65 -2.77 -13.75
CA ASN A 136 -22.83 -3.51 -13.28
C ASN A 136 -23.35 -4.46 -14.37
N THR A 137 -23.54 -3.96 -15.60
CA THR A 137 -23.96 -4.81 -16.74
C THR A 137 -22.92 -5.85 -17.13
N PHE A 138 -21.63 -5.52 -17.01
CA PHE A 138 -20.55 -6.46 -17.27
C PHE A 138 -20.57 -7.64 -16.30
N PHE A 139 -20.76 -7.40 -15.00
CA PHE A 139 -20.84 -8.48 -14.01
C PHE A 139 -22.10 -9.33 -14.16
N GLN A 140 -23.26 -8.71 -14.47
CA GLN A 140 -24.48 -9.47 -14.77
C GLN A 140 -24.33 -10.37 -16.00
N TYR A 141 -23.63 -9.91 -17.05
CA TYR A 141 -23.34 -10.73 -18.22
C TYR A 141 -22.46 -11.94 -17.87
N LEU A 142 -21.45 -11.75 -17.01
CA LEU A 142 -20.57 -12.83 -16.56
C LEU A 142 -21.32 -13.86 -15.69
N ASP A 143 -22.22 -13.41 -14.82
CA ASP A 143 -23.06 -14.31 -14.03
C ASP A 143 -24.02 -15.13 -14.90
N GLY A 144 -24.46 -14.56 -16.03
CA GLY A 144 -25.27 -15.28 -17.03
C GLY A 144 -24.54 -16.44 -17.71
N VAL A 145 -23.21 -16.41 -17.81
CA VAL A 145 -22.40 -17.53 -18.33
C VAL A 145 -22.14 -18.56 -17.24
N TRP A 146 -21.72 -18.09 -16.06
CA TRP A 146 -21.52 -18.91 -14.88
C TRP A 146 -21.67 -18.04 -13.63
N SER A 147 -22.62 -18.36 -12.75
CA SER A 147 -22.94 -17.55 -11.56
C SER A 147 -21.77 -17.34 -10.58
N LEU A 148 -20.75 -18.19 -10.60
CA LEU A 148 -19.54 -17.98 -9.79
C LEU A 148 -18.57 -16.96 -10.43
N LEU A 149 -18.65 -16.75 -11.74
CA LEU A 149 -17.67 -15.98 -12.49
C LEU A 149 -17.85 -14.48 -12.29
N GLY A 150 -19.08 -13.96 -12.33
CA GLY A 150 -19.32 -12.54 -12.05
C GLY A 150 -18.98 -12.19 -10.60
N THR A 151 -19.38 -13.02 -9.64
CA THR A 151 -19.02 -12.84 -8.22
C THR A 151 -17.50 -12.92 -7.96
N ALA A 152 -16.79 -13.85 -8.61
CA ALA A 152 -15.32 -13.94 -8.51
C ALA A 152 -14.61 -12.73 -9.11
N VAL A 153 -15.05 -12.25 -10.28
CA VAL A 153 -14.47 -11.05 -10.90
C VAL A 153 -14.79 -9.81 -10.07
N PHE A 154 -16.01 -9.68 -9.55
CA PHE A 154 -16.37 -8.62 -8.61
C PHE A 154 -15.47 -8.61 -7.37
N ALA A 155 -15.18 -9.78 -6.80
CA ALA A 155 -14.25 -9.90 -5.67
C ALA A 155 -12.84 -9.40 -6.02
N ILE A 156 -12.32 -9.68 -7.22
CA ILE A 156 -11.01 -9.16 -7.68
C ILE A 156 -11.02 -7.62 -7.72
N PHE A 157 -12.10 -7.00 -8.18
CA PHE A 157 -12.24 -5.53 -8.19
C PHE A 157 -12.27 -4.94 -6.77
N CYS A 158 -12.98 -5.58 -5.83
CA CYS A 158 -13.03 -5.16 -4.43
C CYS A 158 -11.67 -5.34 -3.72
N PHE A 159 -11.03 -6.50 -3.88
CA PHE A 159 -9.70 -6.76 -3.31
C PHE A 159 -8.66 -5.79 -3.88
N TYR A 160 -8.76 -5.39 -5.14
CA TYR A 160 -7.88 -4.37 -5.72
C TYR A 160 -7.91 -3.04 -4.96
N LEU A 161 -9.09 -2.56 -4.54
CA LEU A 161 -9.21 -1.35 -3.73
C LEU A 161 -8.60 -1.55 -2.33
N VAL A 162 -8.78 -2.72 -1.72
CA VAL A 162 -8.14 -3.06 -0.44
C VAL A 162 -6.62 -3.07 -0.57
N PHE A 163 -6.07 -3.66 -1.63
CA PHE A 163 -4.63 -3.62 -1.92
C PHE A 163 -4.13 -2.19 -2.13
N CYS A 164 -4.93 -1.32 -2.77
CA CYS A 164 -4.62 0.11 -2.88
C CYS A 164 -4.52 0.78 -1.50
N VAL A 165 -5.44 0.48 -0.58
CA VAL A 165 -5.42 1.03 0.79
C VAL A 165 -4.25 0.48 1.61
N ILE A 166 -3.95 -0.81 1.52
CA ILE A 166 -2.78 -1.40 2.18
C ILE A 166 -1.51 -0.69 1.70
N LYS A 167 -1.36 -0.53 0.38
CA LYS A 167 -0.18 0.13 -0.19
C LYS A 167 -0.13 1.63 0.12
N GLY A 168 -1.27 2.31 0.15
CA GLY A 168 -1.38 3.69 0.62
C GLY A 168 -0.88 3.83 2.05
N ASN A 169 -1.34 2.96 2.96
CA ASN A 169 -0.88 2.94 4.35
C ASN A 169 0.63 2.65 4.48
N THR A 170 1.19 1.78 3.64
CA THR A 170 2.65 1.55 3.64
C THR A 170 3.47 2.77 3.20
N ARG A 171 2.91 3.63 2.34
CA ARG A 171 3.58 4.82 1.79
C ARG A 171 3.39 6.08 2.62
N LEU A 172 2.25 6.24 3.27
CA LEU A 172 1.91 7.40 4.10
C LEU A 172 2.67 7.43 5.45
N GLY A 173 3.87 6.85 5.50
CA GLY A 173 4.73 6.75 6.68
C GLY A 173 5.40 8.06 7.11
N LEU A 174 4.92 9.23 6.67
CA LEU A 174 5.44 10.54 7.06
C LEU A 174 4.28 11.53 7.27
N ARG A 175 4.18 12.04 8.51
CA ARG A 175 3.28 13.10 9.03
C ARG A 175 2.04 13.38 8.18
N PHE A 176 0.96 12.63 8.40
CA PHE A 176 -0.36 13.06 7.94
C PHE A 176 -0.94 14.05 8.97
N LEU A 177 -0.94 15.34 8.61
CA LEU A 177 -1.48 16.52 9.31
C LEU A 177 -1.03 16.74 10.77
N PHE A 178 -1.17 15.75 11.68
CA PHE A 178 -0.79 15.85 13.10
C PHE A 178 -0.25 14.55 13.73
N ILE A 179 -0.28 13.41 13.02
CA ILE A 179 0.16 12.10 13.56
C ILE A 179 1.39 11.60 12.80
N SER A 180 2.45 11.25 13.55
CA SER A 180 3.63 10.57 12.99
C SER A 180 3.29 9.10 12.78
N LEU A 181 2.83 8.76 11.58
CA LEU A 181 2.67 7.37 11.15
C LEU A 181 4.03 6.70 11.01
N TYR A 182 4.14 5.47 11.51
CA TYR A 182 5.33 4.65 11.36
C TYR A 182 5.21 3.81 10.09
N PRO A 183 6.21 3.87 9.18
CA PRO A 183 6.18 3.08 7.95
C PRO A 183 6.21 1.59 8.26
N MET A 184 5.36 0.82 7.58
CA MET A 184 5.31 -0.63 7.74
C MET A 184 6.36 -1.30 6.84
N LYS A 185 7.29 -2.04 7.45
CA LYS A 185 8.28 -2.88 6.78
C LYS A 185 8.02 -4.37 7.09
N LEU A 186 8.05 -5.22 6.07
CA LEU A 186 7.86 -6.66 6.25
C LEU A 186 8.97 -7.22 7.16
N GLY A 187 8.59 -7.92 8.24
CA GLY A 187 9.54 -8.55 9.18
C GLY A 187 10.29 -7.62 10.14
N ARG A 188 10.13 -6.30 10.03
CA ARG A 188 10.84 -5.30 10.86
C ARG A 188 9.92 -4.29 11.55
N THR A 189 8.59 -4.43 11.41
CA THR A 189 7.62 -3.52 12.03
C THR A 189 7.42 -3.87 13.51
N CYS A 190 7.52 -2.90 14.42
CA CYS A 190 7.18 -3.10 15.83
C CYS A 190 5.70 -3.47 16.00
N MET A 191 5.38 -4.36 16.95
CA MET A 191 3.99 -4.83 17.20
C MET A 191 2.99 -3.69 17.40
N SER A 192 3.36 -2.62 18.11
CA SER A 192 2.51 -1.45 18.32
C SER A 192 2.24 -0.67 17.02
N SER A 193 3.24 -0.53 16.16
CA SER A 193 3.07 0.11 14.84
C SER A 193 2.26 -0.76 13.89
N LEU A 194 2.42 -2.08 13.96
CA LEU A 194 1.62 -3.03 13.19
C LEU A 194 0.14 -2.94 13.59
N LEU A 195 -0.18 -2.95 14.89
CA LEU A 195 -1.56 -2.85 15.36
C LEU A 195 -2.24 -1.55 14.90
N PHE A 196 -1.52 -0.43 14.98
CA PHE A 196 -2.02 0.86 14.52
C PHE A 196 -2.29 0.87 13.00
N ASN A 197 -1.34 0.42 12.18
CA ASN A 197 -1.49 0.35 10.73
C ASN A 197 -2.61 -0.64 10.33
N THR A 198 -2.74 -1.77 11.02
CA THR A 198 -3.86 -2.71 10.81
C THR A 198 -5.20 -2.07 11.14
N GLY A 199 -5.30 -1.29 12.22
CA GLY A 199 -6.52 -0.54 12.55
C GLY A 199 -6.92 0.44 11.45
N LEU A 200 -5.97 1.16 10.85
CA LEU A 200 -6.22 2.05 9.72
C LEU A 200 -6.65 1.30 8.45
N ILE A 201 -6.06 0.14 8.18
CA ILE A 201 -6.47 -0.72 7.06
C ILE A 201 -7.90 -1.23 7.27
N MET A 202 -8.25 -1.65 8.49
CA MET A 202 -9.61 -2.10 8.83
C MET A 202 -10.63 -0.98 8.63
N LEU A 203 -10.36 0.22 9.16
CA LEU A 203 -11.23 1.38 8.93
C LEU A 203 -11.38 1.71 7.44
N GLY A 204 -10.27 1.68 6.68
CA GLY A 204 -10.31 1.89 5.23
C GLY A 204 -11.10 0.83 4.47
N SER A 205 -11.05 -0.43 4.91
CA SER A 205 -11.81 -1.53 4.30
C SER A 205 -13.33 -1.35 4.46
N VAL A 206 -13.79 -0.85 5.60
CA VAL A 206 -15.22 -0.54 5.81
C VAL A 206 -15.70 0.54 4.84
N SER A 207 -14.90 1.59 4.64
CA SER A 207 -15.22 2.64 3.65
C SER A 207 -15.25 2.10 2.22
N ILE A 208 -14.34 1.18 1.87
CA ILE A 208 -14.35 0.52 0.54
C ILE A 208 -15.62 -0.31 0.36
N ILE A 209 -16.00 -1.13 1.34
CA ILE A 209 -17.19 -1.98 1.26
C ILE A 209 -18.44 -1.11 1.05
N GLN A 210 -18.55 -0.03 1.82
CA GLN A 210 -19.65 0.91 1.68
C GLN A 210 -19.67 1.56 0.28
N PHE A 211 -18.52 1.99 -0.23
CA PHE A 211 -18.40 2.56 -1.57
C PHE A 211 -18.82 1.55 -2.65
N CYS A 212 -18.37 0.30 -2.56
CA CYS A 212 -18.78 -0.76 -3.48
C CYS A 212 -20.29 -1.02 -3.41
N ALA A 213 -20.90 -1.00 -2.22
CA ALA A 213 -22.36 -1.17 -2.07
C ALA A 213 -23.16 -0.04 -2.75
N GLN A 214 -22.65 1.19 -2.73
CA GLN A 214 -23.30 2.34 -3.37
C GLN A 214 -23.11 2.36 -4.90
N VAL A 215 -21.92 2.01 -5.37
CA VAL A 215 -21.56 2.07 -6.80
C VAL A 215 -22.07 0.85 -7.58
N PHE A 216 -22.24 -0.27 -6.89
CA PHE A 216 -22.79 -1.50 -7.48
C PHE A 216 -24.18 -1.82 -6.95
N ASP A 217 -25.01 -0.81 -6.71
CA ASP A 217 -26.39 -0.96 -6.24
C ASP A 217 -27.23 -1.85 -7.18
N VAL A 218 -27.05 -1.77 -8.50
CA VAL A 218 -27.80 -2.58 -9.48
C VAL A 218 -27.34 -4.04 -9.50
N TYR A 219 -26.04 -4.31 -9.30
CA TYR A 219 -25.51 -5.68 -9.27
C TYR A 219 -25.71 -6.33 -7.89
N ALA A 220 -25.59 -5.57 -6.81
CA ALA A 220 -25.68 -6.04 -5.44
C ALA A 220 -27.07 -5.85 -4.81
N ALA A 221 -28.08 -5.42 -5.58
CA ALA A 221 -29.41 -5.01 -5.12
C ALA A 221 -30.06 -6.00 -4.14
N GLU A 222 -29.87 -7.30 -4.37
CA GLU A 222 -30.49 -8.40 -3.60
C GLU A 222 -29.54 -9.05 -2.58
N THR A 223 -28.40 -8.42 -2.28
CA THR A 223 -27.43 -8.95 -1.32
C THR A 223 -27.65 -8.35 0.06
N SER A 224 -27.35 -9.10 1.12
CA SER A 224 -27.45 -8.61 2.51
C SER A 224 -26.59 -7.36 2.80
N VAL A 225 -25.66 -7.03 1.92
CA VAL A 225 -24.82 -5.84 2.01
C VAL A 225 -25.62 -4.56 1.68
N THR A 226 -26.55 -4.58 0.72
CA THR A 226 -27.38 -3.39 0.42
C THR A 226 -28.36 -3.08 1.55
N ASP A 227 -28.91 -4.09 2.21
CA ASP A 227 -29.81 -3.90 3.37
C ASP A 227 -29.08 -3.26 4.57
N ILE A 228 -27.85 -3.71 4.84
CA ILE A 228 -27.04 -3.20 5.96
C ILE A 228 -26.58 -1.76 5.68
N PHE A 229 -26.09 -1.47 4.47
CA PHE A 229 -25.45 -0.19 4.15
C PHE A 229 -26.40 0.86 3.55
N GLY A 230 -27.49 0.45 2.86
CA GLY A 230 -28.47 1.34 2.24
C GLY A 230 -29.53 1.87 3.21
N GLY A 231 -30.12 1.00 4.05
CA GLY A 231 -31.21 1.40 4.95
C GLY A 231 -30.77 2.05 6.26
N ASN A 232 -29.62 1.63 6.81
CA ASN A 232 -29.23 2.01 8.17
C ASN A 232 -28.26 3.20 8.21
N ILE A 233 -27.44 3.43 7.18
CA ILE A 233 -26.39 4.45 7.21
C ILE A 233 -26.89 5.83 6.78
N GLU A 234 -27.83 5.91 5.83
CA GLU A 234 -28.46 7.19 5.45
C GLU A 234 -29.24 7.82 6.62
N ASN A 235 -29.70 6.97 7.55
CA ASN A 235 -30.43 7.37 8.75
C ASN A 235 -29.54 7.60 9.99
N LEU A 236 -28.21 7.48 9.88
CA LEU A 236 -27.30 7.79 10.97
C LEU A 236 -27.21 9.31 11.20
N LYS A 237 -27.59 9.76 12.41
CA LYS A 237 -27.49 11.17 12.82
C LYS A 237 -26.04 11.68 12.68
N GLY A 238 -25.83 12.65 11.81
CA GLY A 238 -24.55 13.32 11.56
C GLY A 238 -23.85 12.89 10.27
N LEU A 239 -23.63 11.59 10.06
CA LEU A 239 -22.96 11.06 8.86
C LEU A 239 -23.86 11.05 7.61
N GLY A 240 -25.18 10.95 7.76
CA GLY A 240 -26.12 10.95 6.62
C GLY A 240 -26.01 12.19 5.72
N TYR A 241 -25.62 13.36 6.26
CA TYR A 241 -25.44 14.57 5.45
C TYR A 241 -24.22 14.49 4.53
N LEU A 242 -23.10 13.89 4.99
CA LEU A 242 -21.91 13.71 4.15
C LEU A 242 -22.18 12.76 2.96
N PHE A 243 -23.10 11.81 3.16
CA PHE A 243 -23.50 10.84 2.14
C PHE A 243 -24.53 11.40 1.17
N LYS A 244 -25.52 12.18 1.63
CA LYS A 244 -26.51 12.81 0.75
C LYS A 244 -25.88 13.72 -0.31
N TYR A 245 -24.73 14.33 -0.02
CA TYR A 245 -24.00 15.21 -0.94
C TYR A 245 -22.83 14.55 -1.68
N ASN A 246 -22.64 13.22 -1.56
CA ASN A 246 -21.54 12.50 -2.22
C ASN A 246 -20.14 13.13 -1.97
N ILE A 247 -19.93 13.78 -0.81
CA ILE A 247 -18.71 14.55 -0.52
C ILE A 247 -17.47 13.64 -0.52
N PHE A 248 -17.62 12.40 -0.05
CA PHE A 248 -16.54 11.42 -0.08
C PHE A 248 -16.10 11.05 -1.50
N ILE A 249 -17.04 10.98 -2.44
CA ILE A 249 -16.77 10.66 -3.84
C ILE A 249 -16.02 11.81 -4.50
N TYR A 250 -16.45 13.06 -4.25
CA TYR A 250 -15.76 14.25 -4.77
C TYR A 250 -14.36 14.41 -4.18
N CYS A 251 -14.16 14.15 -2.88
CA CYS A 251 -12.83 14.13 -2.27
C CYS A 251 -11.94 13.02 -2.85
N PHE A 252 -12.49 11.83 -3.09
CA PHE A 252 -11.76 10.72 -3.70
C PHE A 252 -11.34 11.04 -5.15
N PHE A 253 -12.22 11.67 -5.93
CA PHE A 253 -11.91 12.13 -7.28
C PHE A 253 -10.84 13.23 -7.28
N GLY A 254 -10.96 14.22 -6.37
CA GLY A 254 -9.94 15.26 -6.19
C GLY A 254 -8.56 14.68 -5.88
N MET A 255 -8.50 13.60 -5.10
CA MET A 255 -7.27 12.87 -4.78
C MET A 255 -6.77 11.95 -5.92
N ILE A 256 -7.61 11.56 -6.87
CA ILE A 256 -7.21 10.79 -8.06
C ILE A 256 -6.62 11.69 -9.13
N CYS A 257 -7.15 12.91 -9.28
CA CYS A 257 -6.68 13.90 -10.24
C CYS A 257 -5.38 14.61 -9.81
N LEU A 258 -5.00 14.53 -8.54
CA LEU A 258 -3.83 15.16 -7.94
C LEU A 258 -2.66 14.16 -7.84
#